data_AF-A0A9D5WJM3-F1
#
_entry.id   AF-A0A9D5WJM3-F1
#
_cell.length_a   1.000
_cell.length_b   1.000
_cell.length_c   1.000
_cell.angle_alpha   90.00
_cell.angle_beta   90.00
_cell.angle_gamma   90.00
#
_symmetry.space_group_name_H-M   'P 1'
#
loop_
_entity.id
_entity.type
_entity.pdbx_description
1 polymer ?
#
loop_
_entity_poly.entity_id
_entity_poly.type
_entity_poly.pdbx_seq_one_letter_code
_entity_poly.pdbx_strand_id
1 'polypeptide(L)' 'MKQAIIIHGKPSKQSYFNPNLPSASNSIWLPWLQQQLLICGIDTQTP' A
#
# COMPACT_ATOMS: atom_id res chain seq x y z
N MET A 1 -6.83 19.81 7.05
CA MET A 1 -6.31 18.83 6.06
C MET A 1 -6.54 17.44 6.61
N LYS A 2 -7.02 16.50 5.80
CA LYS A 2 -7.24 15.10 6.22
C LYS A 2 -6.03 14.28 5.80
N GLN A 3 -5.58 13.38 6.66
CA GLN A 3 -4.45 12.47 6.40
C GLN A 3 -4.88 11.03 6.64
N ALA A 4 -4.34 10.11 5.86
CA ALA A 4 -4.55 8.68 6.02
C ALA A 4 -3.21 7.92 6.04
N ILE A 5 -3.12 6.90 6.88
CA ILE A 5 -2.01 5.95 6.91
C ILE A 5 -2.59 4.58 6.56
N ILE A 6 -2.04 3.95 5.53
CA ILE A 6 -2.46 2.62 5.10
C ILE A 6 -1.56 1.60 5.78
N ILE A 7 -2.10 0.76 6.66
CA ILE A 7 -1.37 -0.33 7.32
C ILE A 7 -1.75 -1.65 6.64
N HIS A 8 -0.78 -2.33 6.05
CA HIS A 8 -0.99 -3.63 5.45
C HIS A 8 -0.50 -4.78 6.34
N GLY A 9 -1.03 -5.98 6.11
CA GLY A 9 -0.63 -7.17 6.85
C GLY A 9 0.78 -7.64 6.50
N LYS A 10 1.31 -8.54 7.33
CA LYS A 10 2.58 -9.22 7.07
C LYS A 10 2.39 -10.26 5.95
N PRO A 11 3.17 -10.21 4.86
CA PRO A 11 3.16 -11.26 3.86
C PRO A 11 3.75 -12.57 4.40
N SER A 12 3.44 -13.68 3.73
CA SER A 12 4.12 -14.96 4.02
C SER A 12 5.62 -14.83 3.78
N LYS A 13 6.44 -15.68 4.43
CA LYS A 13 7.90 -15.72 4.19
C LYS A 13 8.22 -15.93 2.71
N GLN A 14 7.52 -16.87 2.07
CA GLN A 14 7.71 -17.17 0.65
C GLN A 14 7.41 -15.96 -0.23
N SER A 15 6.30 -15.26 0.04
CA SER A 15 5.92 -14.06 -0.72
C SER A 15 6.90 -12.91 -0.48
N TYR A 16 7.37 -12.73 0.76
CA TYR A 16 8.30 -11.67 1.13
C TYR A 16 9.68 -11.80 0.45
N PHE A 17 10.17 -13.03 0.29
CA PHE A 17 11.47 -13.30 -0.34
C PHE A 17 11.37 -13.61 -1.84
N ASN A 18 10.20 -13.49 -2.47
CA ASN A 18 10.07 -13.76 -3.91
C ASN A 18 10.38 -12.49 -4.73
N PRO A 19 11.48 -12.48 -5.52
CA PRO A 19 11.87 -11.30 -6.29
C PRO A 19 10.94 -10.99 -7.47
N ASN A 20 10.05 -11.92 -7.84
CA ASN A 20 9.09 -11.73 -8.93
C ASN A 20 7.76 -11.13 -8.47
N LEU A 21 7.57 -10.91 -7.16
CA LEU A 21 6.38 -10.27 -6.62
C LEU A 21 6.68 -8.79 -6.31
N PRO A 22 5.70 -7.89 -6.50
CA PRO A 22 5.82 -6.51 -6.02
C PRO A 22 5.96 -6.49 -4.48
N SER A 23 6.55 -5.40 -3.95
CA SER A 23 6.59 -5.19 -2.50
C SER A 23 5.18 -5.19 -1.91
N ALA A 24 5.04 -5.60 -0.65
CA ALA A 24 3.75 -5.68 0.01
C ALA A 24 2.99 -4.33 -0.04
N SER A 25 3.70 -3.21 0.19
CA SER A 25 3.18 -1.84 0.12
C SER A 25 2.78 -1.37 -1.28
N ASN A 26 3.27 -2.02 -2.33
CA ASN A 26 2.94 -1.71 -3.73
C ASN A 26 2.17 -2.85 -4.42
N SER A 27 1.47 -3.67 -3.64
CA SER A 27 0.77 -4.84 -4.14
C SER A 27 -0.74 -4.75 -3.91
N ILE A 28 -1.47 -5.60 -4.63
CA ILE A 28 -2.92 -5.78 -4.49
C ILE A 28 -3.65 -4.44 -4.73
N TRP A 29 -4.50 -3.99 -3.80
CA TRP A 29 -5.33 -2.81 -3.95
C TRP A 29 -4.73 -1.56 -3.27
N LEU A 30 -3.58 -1.67 -2.58
CA LEU A 30 -2.99 -0.54 -1.83
C LEU A 30 -2.65 0.64 -2.75
N PRO A 31 -2.00 0.45 -3.91
CA PRO A 31 -1.72 1.57 -4.82
C PRO A 31 -3.00 2.24 -5.34
N TRP A 32 -4.03 1.44 -5.62
CA TRP A 32 -5.33 1.94 -6.06
C TRP A 32 -5.99 2.77 -4.96
N LEU A 33 -6.03 2.29 -3.70
CA LEU A 33 -6.61 3.06 -2.60
C LEU A 33 -5.84 4.35 -2.34
N GLN A 34 -4.51 4.30 -2.32
CA GLN A 34 -3.67 5.48 -2.14
C GLN A 34 -3.97 6.52 -3.24
N GLN A 35 -4.10 6.10 -4.49
CA GLN A 35 -4.49 6.99 -5.59
C GLN A 35 -5.87 7.62 -5.36
N GLN A 36 -6.88 6.85 -4.93
CA GLN A 36 -8.22 7.38 -4.67
C GLN A 36 -8.23 8.42 -3.54
N LEU A 37 -7.46 8.18 -2.48
CA LEU A 37 -7.33 9.13 -1.36
C LEU A 37 -6.68 10.44 -1.82
N LEU A 38 -5.61 10.35 -2.63
CA LEU A 38 -4.96 11.53 -3.21
C LEU A 38 -5.91 12.32 -4.14
N ILE A 39 -6.71 11.65 -4.97
CA ILE A 39 -7.74 12.30 -5.81
C ILE A 39 -8.76 13.06 -4.96
N CYS A 40 -9.11 12.52 -3.79
CA CYS A 40 -10.00 13.16 -2.83
C CYS A 40 -9.33 14.27 -1.99
N GLY A 41 -8.07 14.62 -2.26
CA GLY A 41 -7.31 15.62 -1.50
C GLY A 41 -6.94 15.16 -0.09
N ILE A 42 -6.80 13.84 0.12
CA ILE A 42 -6.37 13.24 1.38
C ILE A 42 -4.93 12.77 1.22
N ASP A 43 -4.00 13.49 1.86
CA ASP A 43 -2.60 13.08 1.89
C ASP A 43 -2.49 11.71 2.53
N THR A 44 -1.80 10.81 1.83
CA THR A 44 -1.75 9.39 2.19
C THR A 44 -0.33 8.86 2.11
N GLN A 45 0.02 8.01 3.08
CA GLN A 45 1.29 7.28 3.13
C GLN A 45 1.03 5.79 3.35
N THR A 46 1.83 4.94 2.69
CA THR A 46 1.83 3.49 2.87
C THR A 46 3.22 3.07 3.37
N PRO A 47 3.38 2.68 4.65
CA PRO A 47 4.63 2.16 5.20
C PRO A 47 5.03 0.79 4.63
#